data_AF-A0A831WKJ4-F1
#
_entry.id   AF-A0A831WKJ4-F1
#
_cell.length_a   1.000
_cell.length_b   1.000
_cell.length_c   1.000
_cell.angle_alpha   90.00
_cell.angle_beta   90.00
_cell.angle_gamma   90.00
#
_symmetry.space_group_name_H-M   'P 1'
#
loop_
_entity.id
_entity.type
_entity.pdbx_description
1 polymer ?
#
loop_
_entity_poly.entity_id
_entity_poly.type
_entity_poly.pdbx_seq_one_letter_code
_entity_poly.pdbx_strand_id
1 'polypeptide(L)' 'FNKKNIVVTLNGKRIDTHRRKLGAIIGDNVQTGINSMINVGTTIGNDVFIGLGTIANGEIKPNARVM' A
#
# COMPACT_ATOMS: atom_id res chain seq x y z
N PHE A 1 -11.07 16.86 10.37
CA PHE A 1 -10.73 15.98 9.22
C PHE A 1 -10.01 16.79 8.15
N ASN A 2 -8.68 16.67 8.08
CA ASN A 2 -7.88 17.43 7.13
C ASN A 2 -8.19 16.94 5.70
N LYS A 3 -8.75 17.79 4.84
CA LYS A 3 -9.20 17.44 3.47
C LYS A 3 -8.03 17.36 2.48
N LYS A 4 -6.83 17.01 2.94
CA LYS A 4 -5.63 16.93 2.11
C LYS A 4 -5.73 15.79 1.11
N ASN A 5 -5.04 15.95 -0.01
CA ASN A 5 -4.90 14.89 -1.00
C ASN A 5 -4.08 13.73 -0.43
N ILE A 6 -4.38 12.52 -0.89
CA ILE A 6 -3.60 11.33 -0.57
C ILE A 6 -2.34 11.36 -1.41
N VAL A 7 -1.19 11.16 -0.76
CA VAL A 7 0.12 11.05 -1.39
C VAL A 7 0.53 9.59 -1.35
N VAL A 8 0.99 9.06 -2.47
CA VAL A 8 1.54 7.71 -2.58
C VAL A 8 3.06 7.78 -2.76
N THR A 9 3.76 6.72 -2.35
CA THR A 9 5.20 6.57 -2.64
C THR A 9 5.36 5.57 -3.78
N LEU A 10 6.04 5.99 -4.85
CA LEU A 10 6.33 5.18 -6.03
C LEU A 10 7.79 5.38 -6.42
N ASN A 11 8.55 4.29 -6.50
CA ASN A 11 9.98 4.31 -6.78
C ASN A 11 10.76 5.28 -5.87
N GLY A 12 10.42 5.28 -4.58
CA GLY A 12 11.02 6.17 -3.58
C GLY A 12 10.63 7.65 -3.72
N LYS A 13 9.77 8.01 -4.68
CA LYS A 13 9.28 9.38 -4.88
C LYS A 13 7.88 9.53 -4.31
N ARG A 14 7.62 10.65 -3.65
CA ARG A 14 6.28 11.01 -3.18
C ARG A 14 5.50 11.68 -4.30
N ILE A 15 4.33 11.15 -4.62
CA ILE A 15 3.48 11.62 -5.72
C ILE A 15 2.12 12.01 -5.14
N ASP A 16 1.69 13.26 -5.37
CA ASP A 16 0.33 13.68 -5.07
C ASP A 16 -0.64 13.02 -6.06
N THR A 17 -1.63 12.30 -5.55
CA THR A 17 -2.63 11.64 -6.38
C THR A 17 -3.69 12.62 -6.89
N HIS A 18 -3.73 13.85 -6.36
CA HIS A 18 -4.79 14.82 -6.53
C HIS A 18 -6.18 14.30 -6.10
N ARG A 19 -6.22 13.21 -5.32
CA ARG A 19 -7.46 12.63 -4.81
C ARG A 19 -7.54 12.83 -3.31
N ARG A 20 -8.67 13.35 -2.84
CA ARG A 20 -9.01 13.40 -1.40
C ARG A 20 -9.22 12.02 -0.78
N LYS A 21 -9.62 11.03 -1.59
CA LYS A 21 -9.86 9.65 -1.17
C LYS A 21 -9.18 8.69 -2.14
N LEU A 22 -8.24 7.92 -1.61
CA LEU A 22 -7.60 6.80 -2.28
C LEU A 22 -7.23 5.79 -1.19
N GLY A 23 -7.67 4.54 -1.36
CA GLY A 23 -7.41 3.46 -0.41
C GLY A 23 -5.97 2.96 -0.53
N ALA A 24 -5.78 1.90 -1.31
CA ALA A 24 -4.47 1.35 -1.63
C ALA A 24 -4.39 1.00 -3.12
N ILE A 25 -3.17 0.86 -3.62
CA ILE A 25 -2.88 0.32 -4.95
C ILE A 25 -2.28 -1.06 -4.72
N ILE A 26 -2.91 -2.10 -5.26
CA ILE A 26 -2.53 -3.50 -5.03
C ILE A 26 -2.25 -4.14 -6.39
N GLY A 27 -1.04 -4.66 -6.56
CA GLY A 27 -0.59 -5.36 -7.77
C GLY A 27 -1.15 -6.77 -7.90
N ASP A 28 -0.73 -7.44 -8.95
CA ASP A 28 -1.20 -8.79 -9.27
C ASP A 28 -0.59 -9.84 -8.33
N ASN A 29 -1.33 -10.93 -8.10
CA ASN A 29 -0.89 -12.07 -7.28
C ASN A 29 -0.47 -11.70 -5.83
N VAL A 30 -1.03 -10.63 -5.27
CA VAL A 30 -0.83 -10.28 -3.86
C VAL A 30 -1.66 -11.19 -2.97
N GLN A 31 -1.03 -11.75 -1.93
CA GLN A 31 -1.68 -12.58 -0.93
C GLN A 31 -1.69 -11.86 0.41
N THR A 32 -2.87 -11.59 0.95
CA THR A 32 -3.03 -10.95 2.26
C THR A 32 -3.41 -11.97 3.33
N GLY A 33 -2.64 -12.01 4.40
CA GLY A 33 -2.95 -12.79 5.59
C GLY A 33 -4.21 -12.28 6.29
N ILE A 34 -4.83 -13.15 7.08
CA ILE A 34 -6.01 -12.79 7.88
C ILE A 34 -5.67 -11.63 8.80
N ASN A 35 -6.58 -10.66 8.89
CA ASN A 35 -6.43 -9.47 9.71
C ASN A 35 -5.22 -8.57 9.33
N SER A 36 -4.71 -8.65 8.10
CA SER A 36 -3.76 -7.66 7.60
C SER A 36 -4.45 -6.30 7.43
N MET A 37 -3.78 -5.21 7.78
CA MET A 37 -4.27 -3.83 7.66
C MET A 37 -3.46 -3.07 6.63
N ILE A 38 -4.12 -2.40 5.68
CA ILE A 38 -3.46 -1.63 4.63
C ILE A 38 -3.77 -0.15 4.82
N ASN A 39 -2.74 0.68 5.03
CA ASN A 39 -2.93 2.10 5.21
C ASN A 39 -3.31 2.81 3.91
N VAL A 40 -4.03 3.92 4.05
CA VAL A 40 -4.32 4.85 2.94
C VAL A 40 -3.03 5.30 2.25
N GLY A 41 -3.02 5.27 0.92
CA GLY A 41 -1.88 5.64 0.09
C GLY A 41 -0.79 4.57 0.00
N THR A 42 -1.02 3.36 0.53
CA THR A 42 -0.07 2.25 0.39
C THR A 42 -0.10 1.70 -1.03
N THR A 43 1.07 1.44 -1.59
CA THR A 43 1.25 0.77 -2.87
C THR A 43 1.93 -0.57 -2.65
N ILE A 44 1.33 -1.64 -3.16
CA ILE A 44 1.82 -3.02 -3.05
C ILE A 44 2.13 -3.51 -4.46
N GLY A 45 3.39 -3.89 -4.70
CA GLY A 45 3.83 -4.46 -5.97
C GLY A 45 3.33 -5.88 -6.21
N ASN A 46 3.59 -6.39 -7.42
CA ASN A 46 3.18 -7.74 -7.83
C ASN A 46 3.88 -8.82 -7.00
N ASP A 47 3.23 -9.97 -6.85
CA ASP A 47 3.79 -11.17 -6.20
C ASP A 47 4.22 -10.94 -4.74
N VAL A 48 3.51 -10.05 -4.03
CA VAL A 48 3.78 -9.74 -2.61
C VAL A 48 2.96 -10.61 -1.68
N PHE A 49 3.59 -11.07 -0.60
CA PHE A 49 2.90 -11.69 0.53
C PHE A 49 2.84 -10.74 1.73
N ILE A 50 1.64 -10.46 2.22
CA ILE A 50 1.40 -9.73 3.48
C ILE A 50 1.01 -10.74 4.55
N GLY A 51 1.72 -10.74 5.67
CA GLY A 51 1.51 -11.64 6.79
C GLY A 51 0.19 -11.40 7.53
N LEU A 52 -0.10 -12.31 8.46
CA LEU A 52 -1.29 -12.24 9.30
C LEU A 52 -1.14 -11.12 10.34
N GLY A 53 -2.15 -10.28 10.50
CA GLY A 53 -2.10 -9.15 11.45
C GLY A 53 -1.15 -8.01 11.05
N THR A 54 -0.42 -8.13 9.94
CA THR A 54 0.60 -7.17 9.51
C THR A 54 -0.02 -5.84 9.09
N ILE A 55 0.65 -4.73 9.38
CA ILE A 55 0.28 -3.39 8.93
C ILE A 55 1.14 -2.99 7.72
N ALA A 56 0.54 -2.94 6.55
CA ALA A 56 1.17 -2.45 5.32
C ALA A 56 1.11 -0.91 5.27
N ASN A 57 2.25 -0.28 4.98
CA ASN A 57 2.38 1.17 4.86
C ASN A 57 3.40 1.55 3.76
N GLY A 58 3.14 2.63 3.03
CA GLY A 58 4.08 3.18 2.07
C GLY A 58 4.20 2.36 0.79
N GLU A 59 5.42 2.13 0.32
CA GLU A 59 5.69 1.38 -0.91
C GLU A 59 6.25 0.00 -0.56
N ILE A 60 5.54 -1.06 -0.93
CA ILE A 60 6.01 -2.44 -0.84
C ILE A 60 6.39 -2.90 -2.25
N LYS A 61 7.66 -3.25 -2.43
CA LYS A 61 8.22 -3.63 -3.74
C LYS A 61 7.73 -5.01 -4.20
N PRO A 62 7.69 -5.28 -5.52
CA PRO A 62 7.34 -6.59 -6.04
C PRO A 62 8.20 -7.71 -5.45
N ASN A 63 7.64 -8.92 -5.34
CA ASN A 63 8.28 -10.13 -4.77
C ASN A 63 8.67 -10.02 -3.28
N ALA A 64 8.21 -8.99 -2.57
CA ALA A 64 8.49 -8.83 -1.14
C ALA A 64 7.58 -9.72 -0.27
N ARG A 65 8.06 -10.07 0.91
CA ARG A 65 7.26 -10.69 1.97
C ARG A 65 7.31 -9.79 3.20
N VAL A 66 6.15 -9.29 3.61
CA VAL A 66 5.99 -8.43 4.79
C VAL A 66 5.33 -9.27 5.88
N MET A 67 5.94 -9.32 7.06
CA MET A 67 5.47 -10.13 8.20
C MET A 67 5.09 -9.21 9.37
#